data_AF-A0A538A9B3-F1
#
_entry.id   AF-A0A538A9B3-F1
#
_cell.length_a   1.000
_cell.length_b   1.000
_cell.length_c   1.000
_cell.angle_alpha   90.00
_cell.angle_beta   90.00
_cell.angle_gamma   90.00
#
_symmetry.space_group_name_H-M   'P 1'
#
loop_
_entity.id
_entity.type
_entity.pdbx_description
1 polymer ?
#
loop_
_entity_poly.entity_id
_entity_poly.type
_entity_poly.pdbx_seq_one_letter_code
_entity_poly.pdbx_strand_id
1 'polypeptide(L)'
;MTPLLRSSGELDAAIEKLAADGMSRDDKIIVEYRDVADARGLHHRYGAYIIGARIFAGNLFFSRDWMVKRLQPEFAHGEFLAAEDQYVRTNPHEGMLRPIFALARIEYGRMDYAMVNGRVQVFEINTNPIAPIVEELLPALRELDYSASRAVRIPLRRHFEPPWEERVNWAFRVASAVHVLLRTCRLLALEPGVQSILRSIKRGLVKAPGSRKPTDGRGTVASR
;
A
#
# COMPACT_ATOMS: atom_id res chain seq x y z
N MET A 1 6.09 -3.96 -10.54
CA MET A 1 5.03 -4.68 -11.28
C MET A 1 5.49 -4.80 -12.73
N THR A 2 5.41 -5.99 -13.32
CA THR A 2 5.75 -6.24 -14.72
C THR A 2 4.54 -5.94 -15.62
N PRO A 3 4.73 -5.83 -16.95
CA PRO A 3 3.65 -6.08 -17.91
C PRO A 3 3.07 -7.50 -17.77
N LEU A 4 1.97 -7.78 -18.47
CA LEU A 4 1.38 -9.12 -18.53
C LEU A 4 2.32 -10.07 -19.29
N LEU A 5 2.75 -11.14 -18.61
CA LEU A 5 3.62 -12.17 -19.15
C LEU A 5 2.78 -13.28 -19.78
N ARG A 6 3.06 -13.63 -21.04
CA ARG A 6 2.22 -14.50 -21.88
C ARG A 6 2.71 -15.95 -21.95
N SER A 7 3.86 -16.24 -21.36
CA SER A 7 4.46 -17.58 -21.37
C SER A 7 5.30 -17.83 -20.13
N SER A 8 5.59 -19.11 -19.86
CA SER A 8 6.55 -19.50 -18.82
C SER A 8 7.95 -18.92 -19.10
N GLY A 9 8.38 -18.87 -20.36
CA GLY A 9 9.67 -18.28 -20.73
C GLY A 9 9.77 -16.78 -20.42
N GLU A 10 8.67 -16.03 -20.63
CA GLU A 10 8.61 -14.62 -20.22
C GLU A 10 8.64 -14.45 -18.70
N LEU A 11 8.00 -15.37 -17.96
CA LEU A 11 8.04 -15.41 -16.50
C LEU A 11 9.46 -15.67 -15.97
N ASP A 12 10.14 -16.68 -16.51
CA ASP A 12 11.51 -17.02 -16.13
C ASP A 12 12.46 -15.84 -16.39
N ALA A 13 12.36 -15.22 -17.57
CA ALA A 13 13.15 -14.03 -17.90
C ALA A 13 12.88 -12.85 -16.95
N ALA A 14 11.64 -12.64 -16.54
CA ALA A 14 11.29 -11.60 -15.58
C ALA A 14 11.87 -11.88 -14.17
N ILE A 15 11.88 -13.15 -13.75
CA ILE A 15 12.43 -13.61 -12.47
C ILE A 15 13.97 -13.49 -12.45
N GLU A 16 14.64 -13.80 -13.56
CA GLU A 16 16.08 -13.61 -13.72
C GLU A 16 16.46 -12.13 -13.70
N LYS A 17 15.73 -11.31 -14.47
CA LYS A 17 15.94 -9.86 -14.47
C LYS A 17 15.77 -9.27 -13.07
N LEU A 18 14.75 -9.70 -12.32
CA LEU A 18 14.51 -9.23 -10.96
C LEU A 18 15.70 -9.53 -10.04
N ALA A 19 16.29 -10.73 -10.15
CA ALA A 19 17.48 -11.10 -9.38
C ALA A 19 18.73 -10.33 -9.82
N ALA A 20 18.91 -10.13 -11.13
CA ALA A 20 20.02 -9.35 -11.69
C ALA A 20 19.96 -7.87 -11.25
N ASP A 21 18.75 -7.32 -11.10
CA ASP A 21 18.51 -5.98 -10.58
C ASP A 21 18.70 -5.88 -9.05
N GLY A 22 19.08 -6.98 -8.37
CA GLY A 22 19.34 -7.02 -6.93
C GLY A 22 18.09 -6.97 -6.06
N MET A 23 16.91 -7.22 -6.63
CA MET A 23 15.64 -7.24 -5.88
C MET A 23 15.39 -8.62 -5.27
N SER A 24 14.79 -8.65 -4.07
CA SER A 24 14.36 -9.92 -3.46
C SER A 24 13.12 -10.47 -4.16
N ARG A 25 13.03 -11.82 -4.17
CA ARG A 25 11.84 -12.58 -4.58
C ARG A 25 10.84 -12.75 -3.44
N ASP A 26 11.27 -12.59 -2.19
CA ASP A 26 10.49 -12.94 -0.99
C ASP A 26 9.23 -12.08 -0.80
N ASP A 27 9.21 -10.88 -1.37
CA ASP A 27 8.11 -9.91 -1.32
C ASP A 27 7.33 -9.83 -2.64
N LYS A 28 7.50 -10.82 -3.53
CA LYS A 28 6.83 -10.86 -4.84
C LYS A 28 5.79 -11.97 -4.88
N ILE A 29 4.72 -11.71 -5.61
CA ILE A 29 3.68 -12.69 -5.90
C ILE A 29 3.57 -12.86 -7.41
N ILE A 30 3.33 -14.11 -7.83
CA ILE A 30 2.97 -14.46 -9.19
C ILE A 30 1.48 -14.80 -9.14
N VAL A 31 0.68 -14.13 -9.97
CA VAL A 31 -0.76 -14.29 -10.00
C VAL A 31 -1.16 -14.67 -11.42
N GLU A 32 -1.98 -15.70 -11.55
CA GLU A 32 -2.55 -16.08 -12.84
C GLU A 32 -3.39 -14.92 -13.38
N TYR A 33 -3.18 -14.60 -14.67
CA TYR A 33 -4.02 -13.61 -15.33
C TYR A 33 -5.40 -14.20 -15.60
N ARG A 34 -6.41 -13.61 -14.98
CA ARG A 34 -7.81 -13.86 -15.30
C ARG A 34 -8.32 -12.73 -16.18
N ASP A 35 -8.75 -13.06 -17.40
CA ASP A 35 -9.44 -12.09 -18.24
C ASP A 35 -10.82 -11.79 -17.66
N VAL A 36 -11.06 -10.50 -17.42
CA VAL A 36 -12.29 -9.94 -16.86
C VAL A 36 -12.94 -8.92 -17.80
N ALA A 37 -12.49 -8.86 -19.05
CA ALA A 37 -13.09 -8.00 -20.06
C ALA A 37 -14.57 -8.37 -20.29
N ASP A 38 -15.41 -7.36 -20.53
CA ASP A 38 -16.80 -7.56 -20.93
C ASP A 38 -16.92 -8.01 -22.40
N ALA A 39 -18.15 -8.23 -22.87
CA ALA A 39 -18.41 -8.65 -24.25
C ALA A 39 -17.96 -7.62 -25.32
N ARG A 40 -17.62 -6.39 -24.92
CA ARG A 40 -17.09 -5.32 -25.77
C ARG A 40 -15.56 -5.24 -25.71
N GLY A 41 -14.92 -6.14 -24.95
CA GLY A 41 -13.48 -6.13 -24.70
C GLY A 41 -13.04 -5.04 -23.72
N LEU A 42 -13.94 -4.54 -22.87
CA LEU A 42 -13.61 -3.52 -21.88
C LEU A 42 -13.36 -4.14 -20.50
N HIS A 43 -12.21 -3.83 -19.92
CA HIS A 43 -11.93 -4.12 -18.53
C HIS A 43 -12.61 -3.09 -17.65
N HIS A 44 -13.17 -3.55 -16.54
CA HIS A 44 -13.83 -2.70 -15.56
C HIS A 44 -13.36 -3.03 -14.15
N ARG A 45 -13.17 -2.00 -13.34
CA ARG A 45 -12.75 -2.12 -11.94
C ARG A 45 -13.72 -1.34 -11.06
N TYR A 46 -14.37 -2.08 -10.18
CA TYR A 46 -15.16 -1.53 -9.09
C TYR A 46 -14.25 -1.25 -7.89
N GLY A 47 -14.41 -0.07 -7.29
CA GLY A 47 -13.88 0.28 -5.98
C GLY A 47 -15.00 0.29 -4.95
N ALA A 48 -14.81 -0.38 -3.83
CA ALA A 48 -15.72 -0.32 -2.69
C ALA A 48 -14.95 -0.09 -1.39
N TYR A 49 -15.48 0.76 -0.51
CA TYR A 49 -14.88 1.10 0.77
C TYR A 49 -15.58 0.36 1.91
N ILE A 50 -14.84 0.04 2.97
CA ILE A 50 -15.42 -0.33 4.27
C ILE A 50 -14.97 0.67 5.32
N ILE A 51 -15.90 1.12 6.15
CA ILE A 51 -15.65 1.96 7.34
C ILE A 51 -16.54 1.44 8.47
N GLY A 52 -15.90 0.87 9.50
CA GLY A 52 -16.60 0.12 10.54
C GLY A 52 -17.40 -1.04 9.93
N ALA A 53 -18.71 -1.04 10.16
CA ALA A 53 -19.63 -2.07 9.65
C ALA A 53 -20.24 -1.74 8.28
N ARG A 54 -19.97 -0.57 7.71
CA ARG A 54 -20.63 -0.07 6.49
C ARG A 54 -19.72 -0.20 5.28
N ILE A 55 -20.30 -0.67 4.18
CA ILE A 55 -19.62 -0.79 2.90
C ILE A 55 -20.25 0.20 1.93
N PHE A 56 -19.44 0.93 1.18
CA PHE A 56 -19.88 1.95 0.23
C PHE A 56 -19.28 1.67 -1.14
N ALA A 57 -20.07 1.84 -2.20
CA ALA A 57 -19.57 1.87 -3.56
C ALA A 57 -18.85 3.21 -3.81
N GLY A 58 -17.66 3.15 -4.41
CA GLY A 58 -16.79 4.32 -4.56
C GLY A 58 -16.59 4.78 -5.99
N ASN A 59 -16.09 3.90 -6.86
CA ASN A 59 -15.91 4.22 -8.28
C ASN A 59 -16.08 2.98 -9.15
N LEU A 60 -16.37 3.23 -10.42
CA LEU A 60 -16.38 2.21 -11.47
C LEU A 60 -15.62 2.76 -12.66
N PHE A 61 -14.42 2.23 -12.89
CA PHE A 61 -13.57 2.65 -14.00
C PHE A 61 -13.53 1.61 -15.11
N PHE A 62 -13.40 2.11 -16.34
CA PHE A 62 -13.30 1.32 -17.56
C PHE A 62 -11.96 1.54 -18.24
N SER A 63 -11.45 0.54 -18.95
CA SER A 63 -10.29 0.66 -19.82
C SER A 63 -10.30 -0.40 -20.94
N ARG A 64 -9.60 -0.11 -22.04
CA ARG A 64 -9.20 -1.14 -23.02
C ARG A 64 -7.94 -1.90 -22.60
N ASP A 65 -7.21 -1.39 -21.62
CA ASP A 65 -6.06 -2.06 -21.02
C ASP A 65 -6.54 -2.91 -19.82
N TRP A 66 -5.91 -4.06 -19.62
CA TRP A 66 -6.19 -4.98 -18.52
C TRP A 66 -5.94 -4.34 -17.15
N MET A 67 -5.04 -3.36 -17.06
CA MET A 67 -4.66 -2.70 -15.82
C MET A 67 -5.41 -1.38 -15.60
N VAL A 68 -6.62 -1.48 -15.06
CA VAL A 68 -7.46 -0.31 -14.74
C VAL A 68 -7.06 0.32 -13.40
N LYS A 69 -6.44 1.51 -13.43
CA LYS A 69 -5.97 2.21 -12.21
C LYS A 69 -6.72 3.50 -11.88
N ARG A 70 -7.23 4.17 -12.91
CA ARG A 70 -7.83 5.51 -12.82
C ARG A 70 -8.89 5.68 -13.91
N LEU A 71 -9.75 6.68 -13.74
CA LEU A 71 -10.64 7.14 -14.79
C LEU A 71 -9.83 7.46 -16.05
N GLN A 72 -10.27 6.91 -17.19
CA GLN A 72 -9.71 7.26 -18.48
C GLN A 72 -10.60 8.31 -19.15
N PRO A 73 -10.04 9.39 -19.74
CA PRO A 73 -10.83 10.43 -20.40
C PRO A 73 -11.78 9.88 -21.48
N GLU A 74 -11.35 8.83 -22.19
CA GLU A 74 -12.16 8.16 -23.22
C GLU A 74 -13.43 7.49 -22.70
N PHE A 75 -13.54 7.27 -21.39
CA PHE A 75 -14.73 6.69 -20.73
C PHE A 75 -15.41 7.68 -19.77
N ALA A 76 -14.98 8.95 -19.73
CA ALA A 76 -15.56 9.97 -18.86
C ALA A 76 -16.81 10.64 -19.48
N HIS A 77 -17.77 9.85 -19.97
CA HIS A 77 -18.95 10.34 -20.66
C HIS A 77 -20.09 9.31 -20.74
N GLY A 78 -21.30 9.80 -21.04
CA GLY A 78 -22.43 8.99 -21.50
C GLY A 78 -22.79 7.81 -20.60
N GLU A 79 -22.90 6.64 -21.20
CA GLU A 79 -23.28 5.39 -20.51
C GLU A 79 -22.31 4.97 -19.40
N PHE A 80 -21.02 5.31 -19.50
CA PHE A 80 -20.01 4.92 -18.52
C PHE A 80 -20.16 5.71 -17.21
N LEU A 81 -20.42 7.01 -17.31
CA LEU A 81 -20.74 7.84 -16.15
C LEU A 81 -22.09 7.44 -15.54
N ALA A 82 -23.08 7.10 -16.37
CA ALA A 82 -24.37 6.61 -15.87
C ALA A 82 -24.22 5.27 -15.11
N ALA A 83 -23.38 4.36 -15.61
CA ALA A 83 -23.07 3.10 -14.95
C ALA A 83 -22.32 3.31 -13.61
N GLU A 84 -21.37 4.23 -13.57
CA GLU A 84 -20.68 4.61 -12.33
C GLU A 84 -21.66 5.23 -11.31
N ASP A 85 -22.48 6.20 -11.72
CA ASP A 85 -23.51 6.81 -10.86
C ASP A 85 -24.46 5.75 -10.30
N GLN A 86 -24.96 4.85 -11.15
CA GLN A 86 -25.83 3.76 -10.72
C GLN A 86 -25.12 2.86 -9.69
N TYR A 87 -23.87 2.47 -9.94
CA TYR A 87 -23.09 1.64 -9.02
C TYR A 87 -22.91 2.34 -7.66
N VAL A 88 -22.46 3.59 -7.66
CA VAL A 88 -22.21 4.39 -6.44
C VAL A 88 -23.50 4.59 -5.65
N ARG A 89 -24.60 4.95 -6.33
CA ARG A 89 -25.87 5.24 -5.66
C ARG A 89 -26.58 4.02 -5.10
N THR A 90 -26.49 2.88 -5.79
CA THR A 90 -27.26 1.68 -5.42
C THR A 90 -26.47 0.66 -4.63
N ASN A 91 -25.14 0.77 -4.61
CA ASN A 91 -24.22 -0.13 -3.92
C ASN A 91 -24.58 -1.63 -4.08
N PRO A 92 -24.77 -2.09 -5.32
CA PRO A 92 -25.47 -3.36 -5.59
C PRO A 92 -24.70 -4.59 -5.09
N HIS A 93 -23.40 -4.45 -4.82
CA HIS A 93 -22.51 -5.55 -4.47
C HIS A 93 -22.26 -5.68 -2.96
N GLU A 94 -22.82 -4.81 -2.12
CA GLU A 94 -22.58 -4.79 -0.67
C GLU A 94 -22.66 -6.18 -0.02
N GLY A 95 -23.75 -6.91 -0.27
CA GLY A 95 -23.99 -8.22 0.30
C GLY A 95 -22.92 -9.26 -0.08
N MET A 96 -22.37 -9.15 -1.29
CA MET A 96 -21.30 -10.04 -1.78
C MET A 96 -19.94 -9.66 -1.19
N LEU A 97 -19.69 -8.37 -0.95
CA LEU A 97 -18.40 -7.87 -0.46
C LEU A 97 -18.24 -8.05 1.07
N ARG A 98 -19.34 -7.99 1.82
CA ARG A 98 -19.37 -8.12 3.28
C ARG A 98 -18.64 -9.36 3.82
N PRO A 99 -18.92 -10.60 3.36
CA PRO A 99 -18.19 -11.77 3.84
C PRO A 99 -16.69 -11.73 3.51
N ILE A 100 -16.29 -11.06 2.42
CA ILE A 100 -14.88 -10.94 2.01
C ILE A 100 -14.13 -10.00 2.96
N PHE A 101 -14.69 -8.83 3.27
CA PHE A 101 -14.09 -7.93 4.27
C PHE A 101 -14.02 -8.58 5.66
N ALA A 102 -15.06 -9.33 6.04
CA ALA A 102 -15.07 -10.08 7.30
C ALA A 102 -13.96 -11.15 7.34
N LEU A 103 -13.78 -11.91 6.24
CA LEU A 103 -12.69 -12.88 6.11
C LEU A 103 -11.30 -12.22 6.19
N ALA A 104 -11.15 -11.05 5.56
CA ALA A 104 -9.91 -10.28 5.59
C ALA A 104 -9.65 -9.60 6.95
N ARG A 105 -10.67 -9.50 7.82
CA ARG A 105 -10.65 -8.79 9.11
C ARG A 105 -10.26 -7.32 8.95
N ILE A 106 -10.82 -6.67 7.93
CA ILE A 106 -10.59 -5.27 7.60
C ILE A 106 -11.88 -4.50 7.84
N GLU A 107 -11.81 -3.49 8.71
CA GLU A 107 -12.94 -2.58 9.03
C GLU A 107 -12.69 -1.16 8.53
N TYR A 108 -11.51 -0.90 7.95
CA TYR A 108 -11.18 0.33 7.24
C TYR A 108 -10.33 -0.02 6.01
N GLY A 109 -10.83 0.27 4.81
CA GLY A 109 -10.08 -0.01 3.60
C GLY A 109 -10.88 0.16 2.32
N ARG A 110 -10.24 -0.11 1.18
CA ARG A 110 -10.85 -0.13 -0.16
C ARG A 110 -10.53 -1.44 -0.86
N MET A 111 -11.54 -2.12 -1.37
CA MET A 111 -11.40 -3.29 -2.22
C MET A 111 -11.52 -2.89 -3.68
N ASP A 112 -10.56 -3.36 -4.48
CA ASP A 112 -10.60 -3.24 -5.94
C ASP A 112 -10.93 -4.63 -6.52
N TYR A 113 -11.99 -4.70 -7.33
CA TYR A 113 -12.53 -5.96 -7.82
C TYR A 113 -13.21 -5.83 -9.19
N ALA A 114 -13.49 -6.96 -9.82
CA ALA A 114 -14.32 -7.08 -11.01
C ALA A 114 -15.50 -8.04 -10.77
N MET A 115 -16.50 -8.00 -11.64
CA MET A 115 -17.62 -8.94 -11.65
C MET A 115 -17.51 -9.85 -12.87
N VAL A 116 -17.36 -11.15 -12.63
CA VAL A 116 -17.25 -12.16 -13.70
C VAL A 116 -18.32 -13.21 -13.49
N ASN A 117 -19.25 -13.33 -14.44
CA ASN A 117 -20.37 -14.29 -14.36
C ASN A 117 -21.14 -14.22 -13.03
N GLY A 118 -21.42 -12.99 -12.57
CA GLY A 118 -22.13 -12.73 -11.30
C GLY A 118 -21.30 -13.00 -10.04
N ARG A 119 -19.99 -13.22 -10.16
CA ARG A 119 -19.09 -13.47 -9.02
C ARG A 119 -18.05 -12.37 -8.88
N VAL A 120 -17.77 -12.01 -7.63
CA VAL A 120 -16.69 -11.07 -7.29
C VAL A 120 -15.33 -11.72 -7.58
N GLN A 121 -14.45 -11.00 -8.27
CA GLN A 121 -13.04 -11.31 -8.44
C GLN A 121 -12.21 -10.18 -7.79
N VAL A 122 -11.62 -10.45 -6.63
CA VAL A 122 -10.87 -9.46 -5.86
C VAL A 122 -9.44 -9.38 -6.36
N PHE A 123 -8.95 -8.17 -6.63
CA PHE A 123 -7.56 -7.94 -7.00
C PHE A 123 -6.71 -7.50 -5.82
N GLU A 124 -7.21 -6.56 -5.01
CA GLU A 124 -6.51 -6.06 -3.84
C GLU A 124 -7.49 -5.50 -2.80
N ILE A 125 -7.04 -5.46 -1.54
CA ILE A 125 -7.67 -4.65 -0.48
C ILE A 125 -6.61 -3.70 0.09
N ASN A 126 -6.82 -2.41 -0.12
CA ASN A 126 -5.99 -1.33 0.39
C ASN A 126 -6.43 -0.95 1.81
N THR A 127 -5.57 -1.12 2.80
CA THR A 127 -5.85 -0.77 4.21
C THR A 127 -5.56 0.70 4.55
N ASN A 128 -4.96 1.45 3.63
CA ASN A 128 -4.75 2.90 3.73
C ASN A 128 -5.16 3.59 2.42
N PRO A 129 -6.44 3.53 2.03
CA PRO A 129 -6.86 4.09 0.77
C PRO A 129 -6.92 5.62 0.85
N ILE A 130 -6.57 6.28 -0.26
CA ILE A 130 -6.93 7.68 -0.47
C ILE A 130 -8.42 7.68 -0.83
N ALA A 131 -9.26 8.16 0.07
CA ALA A 131 -10.68 8.31 -0.19
C ALA A 131 -10.94 9.51 -1.12
N PRO A 132 -11.84 9.38 -2.11
CA PRO A 132 -12.34 10.52 -2.86
C PRO A 132 -13.22 11.34 -1.92
N ILE A 133 -12.71 12.51 -1.53
CA ILE A 133 -13.40 13.65 -0.91
C ILE A 133 -14.20 13.39 0.39
N VAL A 134 -14.00 14.28 1.37
CA VAL A 134 -14.56 14.16 2.73
C VAL A 134 -16.10 14.16 2.74
N GLU A 135 -16.74 14.78 1.75
CA GLU A 135 -18.20 14.84 1.63
C GLU A 135 -18.88 13.48 1.42
N GLU A 136 -18.26 12.56 0.67
CA GLU A 136 -18.81 11.21 0.47
C GLU A 136 -18.68 10.34 1.73
N LEU A 137 -17.68 10.66 2.57
CA LEU A 137 -17.46 9.99 3.86
C LEU A 137 -18.35 10.54 4.97
N LEU A 138 -18.86 11.76 4.86
CA LEU A 138 -19.58 12.46 5.94
C LEU A 138 -20.78 11.69 6.51
N PRO A 139 -21.65 11.05 5.72
CA PRO A 139 -22.73 10.21 6.25
C PRO A 139 -22.21 8.99 7.02
N ALA A 140 -21.10 8.40 6.58
CA ALA A 140 -20.46 7.26 7.26
C ALA A 140 -19.80 7.69 8.58
N LEU A 141 -19.11 8.83 8.57
CA LEU A 141 -18.45 9.41 9.74
C LEU A 141 -19.46 9.82 10.83
N ARG A 142 -20.69 10.18 10.46
CA ARG A 142 -21.78 10.52 11.41
C ARG A 142 -22.36 9.30 12.13
N GLU A 143 -22.28 8.13 11.51
CA GLU A 143 -22.72 6.85 12.10
C GLU A 143 -21.60 6.10 12.83
N LEU A 144 -20.35 6.56 12.69
CA LEU A 144 -19.29 6.14 13.60
C LEU A 144 -19.65 6.67 14.99
N ASP A 145 -20.20 5.79 15.82
CA ASP A 145 -20.32 6.05 17.24
C ASP A 145 -18.91 6.11 17.82
N TYR A 146 -18.38 7.34 17.92
CA TYR A 146 -17.15 7.66 18.64
C TYR A 146 -17.37 7.60 20.16
N SER A 147 -18.54 7.18 20.66
CA SER A 147 -18.61 6.71 22.04
C SER A 147 -17.54 5.64 22.15
N ALA A 148 -16.46 6.00 22.85
CA ALA A 148 -15.37 5.09 23.08
C ALA A 148 -15.95 3.96 23.92
N SER A 149 -16.48 2.94 23.26
CA SER A 149 -16.53 1.61 23.81
C SER A 149 -15.09 1.35 24.24
N ARG A 150 -14.85 1.48 25.54
CA ARG A 150 -13.62 1.06 26.20
C ARG A 150 -13.26 -0.38 25.83
N ALA A 151 -14.20 -1.13 25.26
CA ALA A 151 -14.12 -2.56 25.02
C ALA A 151 -13.60 -2.98 23.63
N VAL A 152 -13.38 -2.10 22.64
CA VAL A 152 -12.67 -2.53 21.41
C VAL A 152 -11.74 -1.44 20.90
N ARG A 153 -10.63 -1.21 21.64
CA ARG A 153 -9.39 -0.92 20.91
C ARG A 153 -9.15 -2.14 20.04
N ILE A 154 -9.20 -2.02 18.71
CA ILE A 154 -8.58 -3.02 17.83
C ILE A 154 -7.17 -3.21 18.40
N PRO A 155 -6.84 -4.36 19.00
CA PRO A 155 -5.51 -4.58 19.43
C PRO A 155 -4.73 -4.65 18.12
N LEU A 156 -3.96 -3.61 17.81
CA LEU A 156 -2.75 -3.76 17.00
C LEU A 156 -1.75 -4.61 17.82
N ARG A 157 -2.17 -5.82 18.16
CA ARG A 157 -1.37 -6.96 18.61
C ARG A 157 -1.67 -8.07 17.63
N ARG A 158 -1.15 -7.91 16.41
CA ARG A 158 -0.63 -9.06 15.70
C ARG A 158 0.85 -8.80 15.54
N HIS A 159 1.61 -9.40 16.45
CA HIS A 159 2.81 -10.10 16.02
C HIS A 159 2.38 -10.96 14.83
N PHE A 160 2.68 -10.50 13.62
CA PHE A 160 2.78 -11.39 12.49
C PHE A 160 4.08 -12.16 12.75
N GLU A 161 3.97 -13.33 13.37
CA GLU A 161 5.07 -14.29 13.38
C GLU A 161 4.86 -15.16 12.15
N PRO A 162 5.54 -14.86 11.03
CA PRO A 162 5.51 -15.76 9.89
C PRO A 162 5.98 -17.16 10.34
N PRO A 163 5.37 -18.25 9.86
CA PRO A 163 5.76 -19.62 10.23
C PRO A 163 7.15 -20.03 9.72
N TRP A 164 7.84 -19.16 9.00
CA TRP A 164 9.25 -19.31 8.65
C TRP A 164 10.11 -18.48 9.63
N GLU A 165 11.16 -19.09 10.19
CA GLU A 165 12.19 -18.36 10.93
C GLU A 165 12.80 -17.30 10.00
N GLU A 166 12.31 -16.09 10.12
CA GLU A 166 12.89 -14.94 9.45
C GLU A 166 14.22 -14.66 10.16
N ARG A 167 15.34 -15.13 9.60
CA ARG A 167 16.65 -14.57 9.92
C ARG A 167 16.70 -13.17 9.32
N VAL A 168 16.09 -12.26 10.04
CA VAL A 168 16.03 -10.84 9.76
C VAL A 168 17.44 -10.26 9.75
N ASN A 169 18.04 -10.16 8.56
CA ASN A 169 19.42 -9.70 8.37
C ASN A 169 19.50 -8.20 7.98
N TRP A 170 18.56 -7.36 8.43
CA TRP A 170 18.58 -5.91 8.12
C TRP A 170 19.52 -5.08 9.01
N ALA A 171 20.32 -5.72 9.86
CA ALA A 171 21.35 -5.05 10.64
C ALA A 171 22.61 -4.75 9.80
N PHE A 172 22.48 -4.01 8.71
CA PHE A 172 23.63 -3.31 8.12
C PHE A 172 23.41 -1.80 8.13
N ARG A 173 24.10 -1.17 9.11
CA ARG A 173 24.46 0.27 9.22
C ARG A 173 23.45 1.27 9.77
N VAL A 174 22.67 0.90 10.79
CA VAL A 174 22.12 1.90 11.73
C VAL A 174 22.96 1.85 13.01
N ALA A 175 23.60 2.97 13.37
CA ALA A 175 24.35 3.04 14.62
C ALA A 175 23.41 2.74 15.80
N SER A 176 23.87 1.92 16.75
CA SER A 176 23.05 1.37 17.84
C SER A 176 22.29 2.44 18.63
N ALA A 177 22.87 3.64 18.78
CA ALA A 177 22.23 4.78 19.45
C ALA A 177 20.95 5.26 18.73
N VAL A 178 20.94 5.28 17.39
CA VAL A 178 19.76 5.67 16.60
C VAL A 178 18.67 4.62 16.71
N HIS A 179 19.05 3.34 16.77
CA HIS A 179 18.10 2.25 16.94
C HIS A 179 17.41 2.30 18.32
N VAL A 180 18.18 2.58 19.37
CA VAL A 180 17.66 2.77 20.73
C VAL A 180 16.71 3.97 20.79
N LEU A 181 17.08 5.11 20.19
CA LEU A 181 16.22 6.30 20.16
C LEU A 181 14.88 6.04 19.46
N LEU A 182 14.91 5.42 18.27
CA LEU A 182 13.70 5.10 17.51
C LEU A 182 12.80 4.11 18.25
N ARG A 183 13.39 3.14 18.97
CA ARG A 183 12.66 2.19 19.81
C ARG A 183 12.02 2.89 21.01
N THR A 184 12.76 3.75 21.72
CA THR A 184 12.26 4.50 22.88
C THR A 184 11.12 5.44 22.50
N CYS A 185 11.19 6.05 21.32
CA CYS A 185 10.12 6.91 20.80
C CYS A 185 8.96 6.15 20.12
N ARG A 186 8.99 4.80 20.06
CA ARG A 186 8.04 3.95 19.31
C ARG A 186 7.88 4.31 17.83
N LEU A 187 8.95 4.81 17.20
CA LEU A 187 8.98 5.31 15.82
C LEU A 187 9.43 4.26 14.79
N LEU A 188 9.52 2.98 15.16
CA LEU A 188 9.91 1.91 14.23
C LEU A 188 8.83 1.60 13.16
N ALA A 189 7.61 2.12 13.34
CA ALA A 189 6.49 1.98 12.40
C ALA A 189 6.17 3.30 11.68
N LEU A 190 7.19 4.05 11.25
CA LEU A 190 7.00 5.32 10.58
C LEU A 190 6.75 5.16 9.07
N GLU A 191 5.69 5.83 8.59
CA GLU A 191 5.35 5.97 7.18
C GLU A 191 6.54 6.45 6.31
N PRO A 192 6.56 6.09 5.01
CA PRO A 192 7.67 6.39 4.10
C PRO A 192 8.09 7.88 4.07
N GLY A 193 7.13 8.79 4.24
CA GLY A 193 7.39 10.23 4.29
C GLY A 193 8.26 10.64 5.48
N VAL A 194 7.99 10.10 6.67
CA VAL A 194 8.78 10.40 7.87
C VAL A 194 10.16 9.76 7.78
N GLN A 195 10.27 8.56 7.21
CA GLN A 195 11.58 7.96 6.93
C GLN A 195 12.41 8.81 5.95
N SER A 196 11.77 9.42 4.96
CA SER A 196 12.44 10.33 4.01
C SER A 196 12.99 11.57 4.71
N ILE A 197 12.20 12.20 5.59
CA ILE A 197 12.61 13.36 6.38
C ILE A 197 13.78 13.01 7.30
N LEU A 198 13.71 11.89 8.03
CA LEU A 198 14.77 11.43 8.91
C LEU A 198 16.08 11.13 8.14
N ARG A 199 15.98 10.54 6.93
CA ARG A 199 17.13 10.34 6.04
C ARG A 199 17.75 11.67 5.60
N SER A 200 16.93 12.69 5.35
CA SER A 200 17.40 14.03 4.97
C SER A 200 18.12 14.72 6.13
N ILE A 201 17.57 14.67 7.34
CA ILE A 201 18.19 15.21 8.56
C ILE A 201 19.54 14.52 8.84
N LYS A 202 19.60 13.20 8.72
CA LYS A 202 20.86 12.44 8.86
C LYS A 202 21.93 12.90 7.87
N ARG A 203 21.56 13.13 6.59
CA ARG A 203 22.49 13.65 5.57
C ARG A 203 22.99 15.06 5.90
N GLY A 204 22.13 15.90 6.48
CA GLY A 204 22.51 17.23 6.97
C GLY A 204 23.49 17.16 8.13
N LEU A 205 23.25 16.28 9.11
CA LEU A 205 24.11 16.11 10.29
C LEU A 205 25.49 15.53 9.96
N VAL A 206 25.60 14.65 8.96
CA VAL A 206 26.89 14.10 8.50
C VAL A 206 27.69 15.13 7.69
N LYS A 207 27.03 16.13 7.10
CA LYS A 207 27.69 17.22 6.35
C LYS A 207 28.11 18.41 7.21
N ALA A 208 27.81 18.43 8.51
CA ALA A 208 28.25 19.50 9.41
C ALA A 208 29.78 19.39 9.63
N PRO A 209 30.58 20.39 9.23
CA PRO A 209 32.03 20.36 9.44
C PRO A 209 32.31 20.71 10.90
N GLY A 210 32.76 19.73 11.69
CA GLY A 210 32.99 19.99 13.11
C GLY A 210 33.50 18.82 13.93
N SER A 211 34.67 18.28 13.61
CA SER A 211 35.55 17.76 14.67
C SER A 211 36.99 18.18 14.37
N ARG A 212 37.42 19.24 15.07
CA ARG A 212 38.84 19.60 15.19
C ARG A 212 39.57 18.40 15.80
N LYS A 213 40.62 17.92 15.13
CA LYS A 213 41.61 17.04 15.76
C LYS A 213 42.33 17.85 16.86
N PRO A 214 42.62 17.25 18.03
CA PRO A 214 43.49 17.87 19.01
C PRO A 214 44.92 17.84 18.48
N THR A 215 45.56 19.01 18.43
CA THR A 215 46.99 19.15 18.14
C THR A 215 47.78 18.76 19.37
N ASP A 216 48.43 17.60 19.34
CA ASP A 216 49.49 17.26 20.29
C ASP A 216 50.70 18.14 19.99
N GLY A 217 51.11 18.91 20.99
CA GLY A 217 52.38 19.62 20.99
C GLY A 217 53.53 18.67 21.29
N ARG A 218 54.58 18.73 20.48
CA ARG A 218 55.98 18.59 20.89
C ARG A 218 56.85 19.17 19.77
N GLY A 219 57.52 20.27 20.12
CA GLY A 219 58.45 20.93 19.22
C GLY A 219 59.82 20.27 19.16
N THR A 220 60.58 20.67 18.14
CA THR A 220 62.05 20.74 18.00
C THR A 220 62.28 21.02 16.50
N VAL A 221 63.25 21.75 15.96
CA VAL A 221 64.32 22.65 16.40
C VAL A 221 64.71 23.39 15.10
N ALA A 222 65.07 24.68 15.20
CA ALA A 222 65.62 25.45 14.08
C ALA A 222 67.14 25.25 13.94
N SER A 223 67.61 25.08 12.70
CA SER A 223 68.96 25.37 12.16
C SER A 223 68.98 24.77 10.74
N ARG A 224 69.36 25.40 9.64
CA ARG A 224 70.01 26.66 9.30
C ARG A 224 69.53 27.08 7.92
#